data_AF-A0AAV4ISR2-F1
#
_entry.id   AF-A0AAV4ISR2-F1
#
_cell.length_a   1.000
_cell.length_b   1.000
_cell.length_c   1.000
_cell.angle_alpha   90.00
_cell.angle_beta   90.00
_cell.angle_gamma   90.00
#
_symmetry.space_group_name_H-M   'P 1'
#
loop_
_entity.id
_entity.type
_entity.pdbx_description
1 polymer ?
#
loop_
_entity_poly.entity_id
_entity_poly.type
_entity_poly.pdbx_seq_one_letter_code
_entity_poly.pdbx_strand_id
1 'polypeptide(L)'
;MPLSRRPGATERLRGGVVVFCDPHSYPRNVDRIVDVPGFIPAVGIHPKQVSTWTASEKESFQILMRSAKIKALGEVGLDYQAHHMEKQEEFLGTGHFLRGDQKRGLKGIPAERLLLATDGPYRSTVGKKNDNTPHHLGDVAVAVASVREEPVSEIIALANQNLCRLFRIPSA
;
A
#
# COMPACT_ATOMS: atom_id res chain seq x y z
N MET A 1 3.92 9.46 10.69
CA MET A 1 5.26 9.47 10.06
C MET A 1 5.32 10.61 9.04
N PRO A 2 6.43 11.36 8.87
CA PRO A 2 6.54 12.36 7.80
C PRO A 2 6.43 11.69 6.43
N LEU A 3 5.59 12.27 5.55
CA LEU A 3 5.49 11.89 4.15
C LEU A 3 6.67 12.51 3.41
N SER A 4 7.68 11.70 3.08
CA SER A 4 8.85 12.15 2.30
C SER A 4 9.73 13.21 2.98
N ARG A 5 10.98 13.33 2.52
CA ARG A 5 11.96 14.35 2.94
C ARG A 5 11.78 15.69 2.19
N ARG A 6 10.65 15.89 1.47
CA ARG A 6 10.46 17.06 0.60
C ARG A 6 9.86 18.26 1.37
N PRO A 7 10.41 19.48 1.19
CA PRO A 7 9.84 20.69 1.79
C PRO A 7 8.43 20.99 1.26
N GLY A 8 7.49 21.35 2.15
CA GLY A 8 6.17 21.88 1.78
C GLY A 8 4.95 20.96 2.01
N ALA A 9 5.15 19.67 2.28
CA ALA A 9 4.07 18.80 2.74
C ALA A 9 3.87 18.96 4.26
N THR A 10 2.89 19.76 4.66
CA THR A 10 2.53 19.97 6.07
C THR A 10 1.76 18.79 6.66
N GLU A 11 1.00 18.09 5.82
CA GLU A 11 0.14 16.98 6.21
C GLU A 11 0.93 15.67 6.40
N ARG A 12 0.62 14.95 7.49
CA ARG A 12 1.22 13.65 7.82
C ARG A 12 0.28 12.53 7.44
N LEU A 13 0.83 11.34 7.15
CA LEU A 13 0.00 10.13 7.13
C LEU A 13 -0.59 9.90 8.50
N ARG A 14 -1.92 9.76 8.53
CA ARG A 14 -2.65 9.36 9.73
C ARG A 14 -2.62 7.86 9.96
N GLY A 15 -2.37 7.07 8.92
CA GLY A 15 -2.49 5.62 9.03
C GLY A 15 -2.25 4.88 7.73
N GLY A 16 -2.55 3.58 7.75
CA GLY A 16 -2.54 2.72 6.57
C GLY A 16 -2.89 1.27 6.90
N VAL A 17 -3.11 0.46 5.88
CA VAL A 17 -3.18 -1.00 6.05
C VAL A 17 -1.82 -1.58 5.77
N VAL A 18 -1.26 -2.31 6.73
CA VAL A 18 -0.02 -3.07 6.56
C VAL A 18 -0.40 -4.49 6.21
N VAL A 19 -0.04 -4.90 5.00
CA VAL A 19 -0.51 -6.15 4.41
C VAL A 19 0.64 -7.16 4.40
N PHE A 20 0.51 -8.25 5.15
CA PHE A 20 1.41 -9.41 5.08
C PHE A 20 0.82 -10.42 4.10
N CYS A 21 1.22 -10.35 2.82
CA CYS A 21 0.66 -11.19 1.75
C CYS A 21 1.67 -12.12 1.06
N ASP A 22 2.97 -11.92 1.28
CA ASP A 22 4.00 -12.87 0.88
C ASP A 22 4.26 -13.82 2.06
N PRO A 23 4.01 -15.15 1.92
CA PRO A 23 4.21 -16.11 2.99
C PRO A 23 5.60 -16.07 3.63
N HIS A 24 6.64 -15.78 2.85
CA HIS A 24 8.02 -15.67 3.35
C HIS A 24 8.21 -14.47 4.29
N SER A 25 7.36 -13.45 4.14
CA SER A 25 7.38 -12.22 4.94
C SER A 25 6.54 -12.28 6.20
N TYR A 26 5.80 -13.38 6.43
CA TYR A 26 4.94 -13.49 7.60
C TYR A 26 5.75 -13.34 8.89
N PRO A 27 5.27 -12.54 9.86
CA PRO A 27 5.91 -12.46 11.15
C PRO A 27 5.86 -13.83 11.83
N ARG A 28 7.04 -14.39 12.14
CA ARG A 28 7.19 -15.68 12.83
C ARG A 28 6.48 -15.76 14.19
N ASN A 29 6.19 -14.61 14.80
CA ASN A 29 5.37 -14.49 15.99
C ASN A 29 4.52 -13.22 15.87
N VAL A 30 3.23 -13.33 16.19
CA VAL A 30 2.26 -12.23 16.21
C VAL A 30 2.63 -11.10 17.17
N ASP A 31 3.44 -11.37 18.19
CA ASP A 31 3.94 -10.34 19.11
C ASP A 31 4.85 -9.32 18.42
N ARG A 32 5.46 -9.69 17.29
CA ARG A 32 6.27 -8.79 16.46
C ARG A 32 5.43 -7.77 15.70
N ILE A 33 4.11 -7.99 15.61
CA ILE A 33 3.18 -6.97 15.11
C ILE A 33 2.98 -5.97 16.25
N VAL A 34 3.62 -4.82 16.08
CA VAL A 34 3.51 -3.67 16.98
C VAL A 34 2.23 -2.93 16.65
N ASP A 35 1.45 -2.60 17.68
CA ASP A 35 0.31 -1.72 17.51
C ASP A 35 0.80 -0.31 17.26
N VAL A 36 0.50 0.21 16.07
CA VAL A 36 0.89 1.56 15.66
C VAL A 36 -0.41 2.33 15.43
N PRO A 37 -0.69 3.39 16.20
CA PRO A 37 -1.92 4.17 16.06
C PRO A 37 -2.17 4.58 14.60
N GLY A 38 -3.38 4.29 14.12
CA GLY A 38 -3.80 4.54 12.75
C GLY A 38 -3.40 3.47 11.73
N PHE A 39 -2.59 2.47 12.09
CA PHE A 39 -2.24 1.38 11.19
C PHE A 39 -3.01 0.11 11.51
N ILE A 40 -3.46 -0.56 10.46
CA ILE A 40 -4.24 -1.78 10.56
C ILE A 40 -3.44 -2.94 9.98
N PRO A 41 -3.10 -3.94 10.80
CA PRO A 41 -2.49 -5.17 10.30
C PRO A 41 -3.51 -6.02 9.54
N ALA A 42 -3.15 -6.43 8.33
CA ALA A 42 -3.85 -7.41 7.51
C ALA A 42 -2.91 -8.57 7.16
N VAL A 43 -3.45 -9.77 7.01
CA VAL A 43 -2.71 -10.95 6.55
C VAL A 43 -3.48 -11.63 5.43
N GLY A 44 -2.80 -12.17 4.44
CA GLY A 44 -3.40 -12.80 3.26
C GLY A 44 -2.36 -13.60 2.49
N ILE A 45 -2.74 -14.14 1.34
CA ILE A 45 -1.82 -14.80 0.42
C ILE A 45 -2.00 -14.21 -0.97
N HIS A 46 -0.95 -13.55 -1.47
CA HIS A 46 -0.95 -12.99 -2.81
C HIS A 46 -1.20 -14.13 -3.83
N PRO A 47 -2.03 -13.95 -4.86
CA PRO A 47 -2.44 -15.04 -5.77
C PRO A 47 -1.27 -15.79 -6.42
N LYS A 48 -0.18 -15.07 -6.74
CA LYS A 48 1.07 -15.65 -7.27
C LYS A 48 1.80 -16.60 -6.32
N GLN A 49 1.52 -16.54 -5.01
CA GLN A 49 2.18 -17.34 -3.97
C GLN A 49 1.33 -18.53 -3.49
N VAL A 50 0.08 -18.66 -3.95
CA VAL A 50 -0.87 -19.67 -3.43
C VAL A 50 -0.39 -21.11 -3.60
N SER A 51 0.40 -21.37 -4.65
CA SER A 51 0.94 -22.69 -4.96
C SER A 51 2.30 -22.98 -4.31
N THR A 52 2.97 -21.98 -3.72
CA THR A 52 4.37 -22.07 -3.31
C THR A 52 4.60 -22.10 -1.80
N TRP A 53 3.58 -21.84 -0.97
CA TRP A 53 3.73 -21.86 0.49
C TRP A 53 3.94 -23.27 1.09
N THR A 54 4.88 -23.34 2.02
CA THR A 54 5.26 -24.49 2.83
C THR A 54 4.23 -24.79 3.94
N ALA A 55 4.34 -25.95 4.58
CA ALA A 55 3.52 -26.29 5.75
C ALA A 55 3.70 -25.29 6.90
N SER A 56 4.93 -24.84 7.15
CA SER A 56 5.24 -23.86 8.19
C SER A 56 4.61 -22.48 7.92
N GLU A 57 4.54 -22.07 6.66
CA GLU A 57 3.91 -20.81 6.27
C GLU A 57 2.38 -20.87 6.40
N LYS A 58 1.77 -22.02 6.08
CA LYS A 58 0.34 -22.29 6.34
C LYS A 58 0.02 -22.21 7.82
N GLU A 59 0.85 -22.81 8.67
CA GLU A 59 0.70 -22.74 10.12
C GLU A 59 0.82 -21.30 10.63
N SER A 60 1.82 -20.56 10.15
CA SER A 60 2.02 -19.15 10.48
C SER A 60 0.80 -18.31 10.09
N PHE A 61 0.25 -18.52 8.88
CA PHE A 61 -0.98 -17.87 8.45
C PHE A 61 -2.16 -18.15 9.39
N GLN A 62 -2.36 -19.42 9.79
CA GLN A 62 -3.43 -19.79 10.71
C GLN A 62 -3.29 -19.14 12.09
N ILE A 63 -2.06 -19.04 12.61
CA ILE A 63 -1.76 -18.35 13.86
C ILE A 63 -2.12 -16.87 13.74
N LEU A 64 -1.70 -16.20 12.66
CA LEU A 64 -1.98 -14.79 12.43
C LEU A 64 -3.48 -14.53 12.29
N MET A 65 -4.20 -15.35 11.53
CA MET A 65 -5.65 -15.23 11.33
C MET A 65 -6.47 -15.37 12.62
N ARG A 66 -5.96 -16.11 13.63
CA ARG A 66 -6.62 -16.24 14.94
C ARG A 66 -6.31 -15.09 15.89
N SER A 67 -5.33 -14.25 15.57
CA SER A 67 -4.92 -13.17 16.45
C SER A 67 -5.86 -11.98 16.40
N ALA A 68 -6.22 -11.46 17.56
CA ALA A 68 -6.96 -10.21 17.68
C ALA A 68 -6.19 -8.99 17.11
N LYS A 69 -4.87 -9.09 16.86
CA LYS A 69 -4.07 -8.01 16.24
C LYS A 69 -4.32 -7.86 14.74
N ILE A 70 -4.66 -8.95 14.04
CA ILE A 70 -5.03 -8.90 12.62
C ILE A 70 -6.48 -8.43 12.52
N LYS A 71 -6.73 -7.36 11.74
CA LYS A 71 -8.08 -6.78 11.61
C LYS A 71 -8.69 -6.95 10.22
N ALA A 72 -7.92 -7.43 9.26
CA ALA A 72 -8.38 -7.66 7.89
C ALA A 72 -7.68 -8.88 7.25
N LEU A 73 -8.39 -9.51 6.31
CA LEU A 73 -7.84 -10.52 5.41
C LEU A 73 -7.44 -9.83 4.11
N GLY A 74 -6.18 -9.95 3.72
CA GLY A 74 -5.65 -9.39 2.50
C GLY A 74 -4.12 -9.39 2.52
N GLU A 75 -3.44 -9.37 1.37
CA GLU A 75 -4.00 -9.42 0.02
C GLU A 75 -4.46 -10.85 -0.31
N VAL A 76 -5.63 -10.96 -0.93
CA VAL A 76 -6.18 -12.20 -1.51
C VAL A 76 -6.89 -11.81 -2.81
N GLY A 77 -6.89 -12.68 -3.81
CA GLY A 77 -7.47 -12.36 -5.11
C GLY A 77 -7.21 -13.43 -6.17
N LEU A 78 -7.32 -13.05 -7.44
CA LEU A 78 -6.99 -13.90 -8.59
C LEU A 78 -6.08 -13.12 -9.53
N ASP A 79 -4.99 -13.75 -9.98
CA ASP A 79 -4.07 -13.17 -10.98
C ASP A 79 -3.96 -14.12 -12.19
N TYR A 80 -4.62 -13.75 -13.28
CA TYR A 80 -4.64 -14.52 -14.53
C TYR A 80 -3.47 -14.19 -15.48
N GLN A 81 -2.55 -13.29 -15.09
CA GLN A 81 -1.50 -12.73 -15.95
C GLN A 81 -0.08 -12.98 -15.42
N ALA A 82 0.13 -14.02 -14.62
CA ALA A 82 1.37 -14.28 -13.86
C ALA A 82 2.70 -14.37 -14.67
N HIS A 83 2.70 -14.13 -15.99
CA HIS A 83 3.85 -14.32 -16.90
C HIS A 83 4.52 -13.04 -17.45
N HIS A 84 4.21 -11.82 -16.96
CA HIS A 84 4.74 -10.58 -17.56
C HIS A 84 5.47 -9.62 -16.60
N MET A 85 6.37 -10.13 -15.74
CA MET A 85 7.17 -9.26 -14.85
C MET A 85 8.13 -8.30 -15.58
N GLU A 86 8.68 -8.70 -16.73
CA GLU A 86 9.65 -7.91 -17.51
C GLU A 86 9.04 -6.62 -18.10
N LYS A 87 7.80 -6.67 -18.60
CA LYS A 87 7.09 -5.52 -19.17
C LYS A 87 6.80 -4.41 -18.15
N GLN A 88 6.79 -4.75 -16.86
CA GLN A 88 6.60 -3.76 -15.81
C GLN A 88 7.90 -2.99 -15.49
N GLU A 89 9.11 -3.54 -15.75
CA GLU A 89 10.39 -2.87 -15.41
C GLU A 89 10.77 -1.77 -16.40
N GLU A 90 10.62 -2.03 -17.70
CA GLU A 90 10.81 -1.01 -18.77
C GLU A 90 9.93 0.23 -18.56
N PHE A 91 8.74 0.01 -18.00
CA PHE A 91 7.73 1.06 -17.81
C PHE A 91 8.05 2.04 -16.68
N LEU A 92 8.62 1.58 -15.56
CA LEU A 92 8.94 2.42 -14.41
C LEU A 92 10.17 3.31 -14.64
N GLY A 93 11.05 2.95 -15.57
CA GLY A 93 12.20 3.76 -15.97
C GLY A 93 11.84 5.12 -16.59
N THR A 94 10.56 5.35 -16.90
CA THR A 94 10.06 6.60 -17.52
C THR A 94 9.63 7.67 -16.50
N GLY A 95 9.61 7.37 -15.19
CA GLY A 95 9.19 8.32 -14.16
C GLY A 95 7.69 8.65 -14.17
N HIS A 96 6.88 7.93 -14.94
CA HIS A 96 5.43 8.14 -15.04
C HIS A 96 4.67 7.00 -14.33
N PHE A 97 4.24 7.25 -13.09
CA PHE A 97 3.49 6.29 -12.26
C PHE A 97 2.10 5.92 -12.81
N LEU A 98 1.49 6.81 -13.59
CA LEU A 98 0.14 6.68 -14.12
C LEU A 98 0.16 6.81 -15.65
N ARG A 99 -0.46 5.85 -16.36
CA ARG A 99 -0.65 5.85 -17.83
C ARG A 99 -1.79 6.76 -18.27
N GLY A 100 -1.89 7.07 -19.56
CA GLY A 100 -2.94 7.93 -20.13
C GLY A 100 -4.35 7.60 -19.62
N ASP A 101 -4.73 6.32 -19.65
CA ASP A 101 -6.06 5.87 -19.21
C ASP A 101 -6.22 5.93 -17.69
N GLN A 102 -5.16 5.62 -16.94
CA GLN A 102 -5.14 5.77 -15.48
C GLN A 102 -5.24 7.24 -15.07
N LYS A 103 -4.59 8.15 -15.80
CA LYS A 103 -4.69 9.60 -15.58
C LYS A 103 -6.11 10.11 -15.85
N ARG A 104 -6.74 9.67 -16.96
CA ARG A 104 -8.14 10.00 -17.27
C ARG A 104 -9.10 9.46 -16.22
N GLY A 105 -8.91 8.19 -15.81
CA GLY A 105 -9.67 7.58 -14.73
C GLY A 105 -9.52 8.33 -13.41
N LEU A 106 -8.28 8.66 -13.02
CA LEU A 106 -7.98 9.39 -11.80
C LEU A 106 -8.67 10.76 -11.72
N LYS A 107 -8.77 11.49 -12.84
CA LYS A 107 -9.53 12.75 -12.91
C LYS A 107 -11.04 12.55 -12.64
N GLY A 108 -11.59 11.40 -13.02
CA GLY A 108 -13.00 11.04 -12.82
C GLY A 108 -13.31 10.38 -11.48
N ILE A 109 -12.32 10.03 -10.67
CA ILE A 109 -12.55 9.42 -9.35
C ILE A 109 -13.14 10.49 -8.40
N PRO A 110 -14.32 10.24 -7.80
CA PRO A 110 -14.85 11.10 -6.74
C PRO A 110 -13.87 11.21 -5.57
N ALA A 111 -13.70 12.42 -5.04
CA ALA A 111 -12.68 12.72 -4.03
C ALA A 111 -12.76 11.79 -2.81
N GLU A 112 -13.97 11.41 -2.41
CA GLU A 112 -14.25 10.55 -1.27
C GLU A 112 -13.91 9.06 -1.51
N ARG A 113 -13.52 8.68 -2.72
CA ARG A 113 -13.12 7.30 -3.08
C ARG A 113 -11.62 7.16 -3.30
N LEU A 114 -10.86 8.25 -3.16
CA LEU A 114 -9.42 8.24 -3.37
C LEU A 114 -8.70 7.62 -2.16
N LEU A 115 -7.88 6.59 -2.42
CA LEU A 115 -6.90 6.04 -1.49
C LEU A 115 -5.53 6.07 -2.17
N LEU A 116 -4.48 6.14 -1.35
CA LEU A 116 -3.09 6.05 -1.82
C LEU A 116 -2.46 4.77 -1.26
N ALA A 117 -1.59 4.16 -2.05
CA ALA A 117 -0.78 3.01 -1.63
C ALA A 117 0.63 3.11 -2.23
N THR A 118 1.62 2.52 -1.56
CA THR A 118 2.97 2.38 -2.12
C THR A 118 3.20 1.03 -2.78
N ASP A 119 2.54 -0.04 -2.32
CA ASP A 119 2.86 -1.42 -2.70
C ASP A 119 4.32 -1.84 -2.31
N GLY A 120 4.83 -1.27 -1.21
CA GLY A 120 6.13 -1.64 -0.66
C GLY A 120 6.16 -3.09 -0.12
N PRO A 121 7.30 -3.81 -0.15
CA PRO A 121 8.65 -3.34 -0.47
C PRO A 121 8.92 -3.18 -1.97
N TYR A 122 8.00 -3.59 -2.84
CA TYR A 122 8.26 -3.69 -4.27
C TYR A 122 8.38 -2.32 -4.92
N ARG A 123 9.34 -2.20 -5.86
CA ARG A 123 9.45 -1.12 -6.86
C ARG A 123 9.37 0.31 -6.31
N SER A 124 10.52 0.85 -5.93
CA SER A 124 10.65 2.22 -5.42
C SER A 124 10.60 3.29 -6.52
N THR A 125 10.17 4.49 -6.13
CA THR A 125 10.20 5.72 -6.93
C THR A 125 11.62 6.28 -7.07
N VAL A 126 12.53 5.94 -6.15
CA VAL A 126 13.90 6.42 -6.08
C VAL A 126 14.79 5.32 -5.48
N GLY A 127 15.78 4.79 -6.22
CA GLY A 127 16.81 3.92 -5.64
C GLY A 127 16.79 2.45 -6.10
N LYS A 128 17.18 1.54 -5.19
CA LYS A 128 17.44 0.12 -5.48
C LYS A 128 16.13 -0.66 -5.60
N LYS A 129 16.14 -1.72 -6.42
CA LYS A 129 15.01 -2.67 -6.51
C LYS A 129 14.66 -3.16 -5.09
N ASN A 130 13.39 -3.05 -4.72
CA ASN A 130 12.80 -3.44 -3.44
C ASN A 130 13.06 -2.52 -2.22
N ASP A 131 13.35 -1.21 -2.40
CA ASP A 131 13.44 -0.25 -1.27
C ASP A 131 12.17 0.55 -1.00
N ASN A 132 11.04 0.20 -1.62
CA ASN A 132 9.82 0.97 -1.51
C ASN A 132 9.20 0.84 -0.10
N THR A 133 8.95 1.94 0.59
CA THR A 133 8.36 1.92 1.93
C THR A 133 7.20 2.90 2.03
N PRO A 134 6.37 2.85 3.09
CA PRO A 134 5.32 3.84 3.31
C PRO A 134 5.78 5.31 3.27
N HIS A 135 7.09 5.58 3.44
CA HIS A 135 7.65 6.93 3.29
C HIS A 135 7.52 7.51 1.87
N HIS A 136 7.47 6.67 0.84
CA HIS A 136 7.33 7.10 -0.56
C HIS A 136 5.91 7.47 -0.95
N LEU A 137 4.93 7.32 -0.03
CA LEU A 137 3.55 7.68 -0.30
C LEU A 137 3.39 9.18 -0.61
N GLY A 138 4.35 10.01 -0.20
CA GLY A 138 4.44 11.42 -0.59
C GLY A 138 4.71 11.61 -2.09
N ASP A 139 5.54 10.76 -2.69
CA ASP A 139 5.79 10.80 -4.13
C ASP A 139 4.53 10.37 -4.92
N VAL A 140 3.78 9.39 -4.40
CA VAL A 140 2.48 8.99 -4.96
C VAL A 140 1.48 10.15 -4.86
N ALA A 141 1.41 10.83 -3.72
CA ALA A 141 0.53 11.99 -3.54
C ALA A 141 0.88 13.12 -4.52
N VAL A 142 2.16 13.40 -4.75
CA VAL A 142 2.61 14.39 -5.76
C VAL A 142 2.17 13.99 -7.17
N ALA A 143 2.35 12.73 -7.54
CA ALA A 143 1.93 12.24 -8.86
C ALA A 143 0.40 12.35 -9.05
N VAL A 144 -0.37 12.02 -8.02
CA VAL A 144 -1.83 12.13 -8.02
C VAL A 144 -2.29 13.60 -8.09
N ALA A 145 -1.70 14.47 -7.26
CA ALA A 145 -1.97 15.91 -7.23
C ALA A 145 -1.73 16.56 -8.59
N SER A 146 -0.59 16.25 -9.23
CA SER A 146 -0.26 16.76 -10.56
C SER A 146 -1.28 16.36 -11.62
N VAL A 147 -1.84 15.16 -11.55
CA VAL A 147 -2.86 14.69 -12.50
C VAL A 147 -4.23 15.30 -12.21
N ARG A 148 -4.58 15.48 -10.93
CA ARG A 148 -5.87 16.04 -10.51
C ARG A 148 -5.91 17.57 -10.53
N GLU A 149 -4.76 18.22 -10.67
CA GLU A 149 -4.62 19.68 -10.60
C GLU A 149 -5.09 20.22 -9.23
N GLU A 150 -4.83 19.44 -8.18
CA GLU A 150 -5.19 19.72 -6.79
C GLU A 150 -3.92 19.87 -5.93
N PRO A 151 -3.95 20.63 -4.82
CA PRO A 151 -2.79 20.72 -3.92
C PRO A 151 -2.44 19.36 -3.30
N VAL A 152 -1.14 19.09 -3.13
CA VAL A 152 -0.65 17.85 -2.50
C VAL A 152 -1.22 17.67 -1.09
N SER A 153 -1.36 18.77 -0.33
CA SER A 153 -1.96 18.77 1.01
C SER A 153 -3.41 18.28 0.99
N GLU A 154 -4.21 18.71 0.01
CA GLU A 154 -5.61 18.29 -0.14
C GLU A 154 -5.70 16.80 -0.51
N ILE A 155 -4.85 16.33 -1.42
CA ILE A 155 -4.77 14.90 -1.76
C ILE A 155 -4.47 14.05 -0.52
N ILE A 156 -3.51 14.47 0.32
CA ILE A 156 -3.16 13.76 1.55
C ILE A 156 -4.33 13.81 2.55
N ALA A 157 -4.96 14.98 2.73
CA ALA A 157 -6.09 15.15 3.63
C ALA A 157 -7.28 14.26 3.23
N LEU A 158 -7.65 14.26 1.95
CA LEU A 158 -8.70 13.41 1.39
C LEU A 158 -8.38 11.92 1.57
N ALA A 159 -7.16 11.49 1.22
CA ALA A 159 -6.75 10.10 1.38
C ALA A 159 -6.81 9.65 2.85
N ASN A 160 -6.37 10.50 3.78
CA ASN A 160 -6.46 10.26 5.22
C ASN A 160 -7.93 10.14 5.68
N GLN A 161 -8.79 11.07 5.27
CA GLN A 161 -10.22 11.07 5.63
C GLN A 161 -10.91 9.80 5.10
N ASN A 162 -10.63 9.43 3.85
CA ASN A 162 -11.20 8.24 3.22
C ASN A 162 -10.73 6.95 3.88
N LEU A 163 -9.43 6.85 4.20
CA LEU A 163 -8.88 5.74 4.96
C LEU A 163 -9.56 5.61 6.33
N CYS A 164 -9.65 6.72 7.08
CA CYS A 164 -10.25 6.71 8.42
C CYS A 164 -11.72 6.32 8.37
N ARG A 165 -12.47 6.81 7.37
CA ARG A 165 -13.86 6.44 7.15
C ARG A 165 -14.03 4.97 6.78
N LEU A 166 -13.23 4.48 5.82
CA LEU A 166 -13.32 3.12 5.31
C LEU A 166 -12.98 2.08 6.39
N PHE A 167 -11.92 2.32 7.15
CA PHE A 167 -11.42 1.38 8.14
C PHE A 167 -11.82 1.71 9.58
N ARG A 168 -12.65 2.74 9.78
CA ARG A 168 -13.10 3.22 11.10
C ARG A 168 -11.94 3.51 12.06
N ILE A 169 -10.86 4.07 11.52
CA ILE A 169 -9.73 4.53 12.34
C ILE A 169 -10.18 5.82 13.04
N PRO A 170 -10.06 5.93 14.37
CA PRO A 170 -10.40 7.15 15.09
C PRO A 170 -9.68 8.36 14.51
N SER A 171 -10.42 9.41 14.20
CA SER A 171 -9.85 10.70 13.84
C SER A 171 -9.15 11.27 15.07
N ALA A 172 -7.81 11.27 15.03
CA ALA A 172 -6.97 12.00 15.98
C ALA A 172 -7.15 13.52 15.86
#